data_AF-A0A9W9YVL3-F1
#
_entry.id   AF-A0A9W9YVL3-F1
#
_cell.length_a   1.000
_cell.length_b   1.000
_cell.length_c   1.000
_cell.angle_alpha   90.00
_cell.angle_beta   90.00
_cell.angle_gamma   90.00
#
_symmetry.space_group_name_H-M   'P 1'
#
loop_
_entity.id
_entity.type
_entity.pdbx_description
1 polymer ?
#
loop_
_entity_poly.entity_id
_entity_poly.type
_entity_poly.pdbx_seq_one_letter_code
_entity_poly.pdbx_strand_id
1 'polypeptide(L)'
;MQNDCTASCLQGCANCCPSCIPRITNFGLSQFSFNTPYVQTWYNVLQFTKGNIHVRTAEWCLPLTDLNRALARVIQLAQDYASRHRQYSLLPIYVRLVKTDDLFVSPASMFRPDGSSTEHNCYIEVPFLPGAYGTDEFQAVVGSTLYKEFRARPHWGKNYQLNGMKILTTYHIEKLNKWKTSVPDLQQGRAV
;
A
#
# COMPACT_ATOMS: atom_id res chain seq x y z
N MET A 1 -12.46 14.12 15.17
CA MET A 1 -12.61 13.46 16.48
C MET A 1 -13.81 12.47 16.53
N GLN A 2 -14.84 12.56 15.68
CA GLN A 2 -15.98 11.62 15.66
C GLN A 2 -15.75 10.30 14.87
N ASN A 3 -14.82 10.26 13.92
CA ASN A 3 -14.71 9.15 12.95
C ASN A 3 -13.90 7.94 13.44
N ASP A 4 -13.06 8.12 14.47
CA ASP A 4 -12.28 7.02 15.07
C ASP A 4 -13.16 6.12 15.94
N CYS A 5 -14.28 6.63 16.48
CA CYS A 5 -15.22 5.82 17.25
C CYS A 5 -15.87 4.73 16.39
N THR A 6 -16.31 5.04 15.17
CA THR A 6 -16.91 4.04 14.26
C THR A 6 -15.90 2.98 13.88
N ALA A 7 -14.67 3.38 13.53
CA ALA A 7 -13.63 2.44 13.16
C ALA A 7 -13.19 1.57 14.36
N SER A 8 -13.14 2.14 15.56
CA SER A 8 -12.87 1.40 16.80
C SER A 8 -14.00 0.44 17.17
N CYS A 9 -15.26 0.84 16.97
CA CYS A 9 -16.42 -0.06 17.15
C CYS A 9 -16.38 -1.23 16.16
N LEU A 10 -16.07 -0.95 14.88
CA LEU A 10 -15.88 -2.00 13.88
C LEU A 10 -14.75 -2.96 14.27
N GLN A 11 -13.64 -2.42 14.78
CA GLN A 11 -12.52 -3.22 15.29
C GLN A 11 -12.93 -4.06 16.53
N GLY A 12 -13.74 -3.51 17.43
CA GLY A 12 -14.31 -4.25 18.56
C GLY A 12 -15.20 -5.40 18.11
N CYS A 13 -16.08 -5.16 17.14
CA CYS A 13 -16.91 -6.20 16.52
C CYS A 13 -16.05 -7.28 15.81
N ALA A 14 -14.99 -6.88 15.11
CA ALA A 14 -14.05 -7.79 14.46
C ALA A 14 -13.37 -8.74 15.45
N ASN A 15 -13.01 -8.22 16.62
CA ASN A 15 -12.36 -9.00 17.68
C ASN A 15 -13.34 -9.93 18.41
N CYS A 16 -14.59 -9.50 18.61
CA CYS A 16 -15.61 -10.31 19.30
C CYS A 16 -16.17 -11.43 18.40
N CYS A 17 -16.45 -11.12 17.13
CA CYS A 17 -17.07 -12.03 16.17
C CYS A 17 -16.38 -11.97 14.80
N PRO A 18 -15.21 -12.61 14.62
CA PRO A 18 -14.51 -12.60 13.33
C PRO A 18 -15.32 -13.12 12.14
N SER A 19 -16.26 -14.05 12.37
CA SER A 19 -17.16 -14.58 11.33
C SER A 19 -18.11 -13.52 10.75
N CYS A 20 -18.28 -12.37 11.41
CA CYS A 20 -19.09 -11.27 10.92
C CYS A 20 -18.32 -10.34 9.95
N ILE A 21 -16.98 -10.42 9.90
CA ILE A 21 -16.16 -9.52 9.07
C ILE A 21 -16.54 -9.58 7.59
N PRO A 22 -16.70 -10.76 6.95
CA PRO A 22 -17.13 -10.81 5.56
C PRO A 22 -18.47 -10.10 5.30
N ARG A 23 -19.42 -10.19 6.25
CA ARG A 23 -20.73 -9.52 6.13
C ARG A 23 -20.59 -8.00 6.22
N ILE A 24 -19.78 -7.51 7.17
CA ILE A 24 -19.49 -6.07 7.33
C ILE A 24 -18.79 -5.54 6.08
N THR A 25 -17.78 -6.25 5.57
CA THR A 25 -17.06 -5.88 4.36
C THR A 25 -17.98 -5.85 3.15
N ASN A 26 -18.80 -6.89 2.93
CA ASN A 26 -19.74 -6.95 1.81
C ASN A 26 -20.78 -5.83 1.89
N PHE A 27 -21.28 -5.50 3.08
CA PHE A 27 -22.18 -4.37 3.28
C PHE A 27 -21.53 -3.02 2.94
N GLY A 28 -20.26 -2.83 3.33
CA GLY A 28 -19.50 -1.64 2.95
C GLY A 28 -19.27 -1.55 1.44
N LEU A 29 -18.92 -2.67 0.80
CA LEU A 29 -18.69 -2.74 -0.64
C LEU A 29 -19.99 -2.53 -1.46
N SER A 30 -21.13 -3.00 -0.97
CA SER A 30 -22.41 -2.82 -1.68
C SER A 30 -22.82 -1.35 -1.80
N GLN A 31 -22.33 -0.46 -0.92
CA GLN A 31 -22.54 0.99 -1.05
C GLN A 31 -21.84 1.57 -2.29
N PHE A 32 -20.85 0.88 -2.83
CA PHE A 32 -20.12 1.25 -4.05
C PHE A 32 -20.59 0.46 -5.28
N SER A 33 -21.55 -0.46 -5.14
CA SER A 33 -22.14 -1.15 -6.27
C SER A 33 -23.34 -0.36 -6.79
N PHE A 34 -23.28 0.08 -8.05
CA PHE A 34 -24.38 0.75 -8.71
C PHE A 34 -25.10 -0.23 -9.63
N ASN A 35 -26.44 -0.20 -9.61
CA ASN A 35 -27.26 -0.97 -10.54
C ASN A 35 -27.09 -0.49 -11.99
N THR A 36 -26.62 0.74 -12.19
CA THR A 36 -26.34 1.35 -13.48
C THR A 36 -24.96 2.00 -13.48
N PRO A 37 -24.22 2.02 -14.60
CA PRO A 37 -22.93 2.69 -14.67
C PRO A 37 -23.02 4.16 -14.21
N TYR A 38 -22.14 4.56 -13.30
CA TYR A 38 -22.01 5.96 -12.90
C TYR A 38 -21.17 6.72 -13.94
N VAL A 39 -21.80 7.60 -14.71
CA VAL A 39 -21.14 8.38 -15.76
C VAL A 39 -21.06 9.85 -15.33
N GLN A 40 -19.83 10.34 -15.18
CA GLN A 40 -19.53 11.73 -14.87
C GLN A 40 -18.17 12.12 -15.46
N THR A 41 -17.82 13.40 -15.42
CA THR A 41 -16.47 13.91 -15.65
C THR A 41 -15.45 13.16 -14.79
N TRP A 42 -14.27 12.97 -15.37
CA TRP A 42 -13.23 12.10 -14.81
C TRP A 42 -12.89 12.43 -13.35
N TYR A 43 -12.84 13.72 -12.98
CA TYR A 43 -12.49 14.13 -11.61
C TYR A 43 -13.58 13.78 -10.58
N ASN A 44 -14.85 13.78 -10.97
CA ASN A 44 -15.96 13.38 -10.12
C ASN A 44 -16.03 11.86 -9.96
N VAL A 45 -15.65 11.11 -10.99
CA VAL A 45 -15.50 9.65 -10.91
C VAL A 45 -14.33 9.26 -10.02
N LEU A 46 -13.18 9.92 -10.16
CA LEU A 46 -11.98 9.63 -9.34
C LEU A 46 -12.12 10.06 -7.87
N GLN A 47 -12.95 11.05 -7.57
CA GLN A 47 -13.23 11.51 -6.20
C GLN A 47 -14.44 10.83 -5.57
N PHE A 48 -15.04 9.85 -6.24
CA PHE A 48 -16.27 9.20 -5.79
C PHE A 48 -16.13 8.60 -4.37
N THR A 49 -14.94 8.10 -4.05
CA THR A 49 -14.60 7.50 -2.76
C THR A 49 -13.86 8.47 -1.86
N LYS A 50 -14.37 9.70 -1.65
CA LYS A 50 -13.91 10.55 -0.53
C LYS A 50 -14.33 9.87 0.79
N GLY A 51 -13.54 8.86 1.17
CA GLY A 51 -13.76 8.07 2.36
C GLY A 51 -13.58 8.96 3.58
N ASN A 52 -14.62 9.04 4.41
CA ASN A 52 -14.58 9.76 5.69
C ASN A 52 -13.94 8.90 6.82
N ILE A 53 -13.59 7.65 6.53
CA ILE A 53 -12.97 6.72 7.48
C ILE A 53 -11.46 6.81 7.32
N HIS A 54 -10.78 7.27 8.37
CA HIS A 54 -9.33 7.22 8.42
C HIS A 54 -8.90 5.77 8.62
N VAL A 55 -8.11 5.23 7.68
CA VAL A 55 -7.53 3.89 7.77
C VAL A 55 -6.02 3.99 7.77
N ARG A 56 -5.37 3.13 8.55
CA ARG A 56 -3.91 2.97 8.51
C ARG A 56 -3.59 2.03 7.37
N THR A 57 -2.70 2.43 6.47
CA THR A 57 -2.44 1.65 5.26
C THR A 57 -1.00 1.80 4.81
N ALA A 58 -0.49 0.72 4.21
CA ALA A 58 0.78 0.64 3.52
C ALA A 58 0.52 0.06 2.12
N GLU A 59 1.22 0.60 1.12
CA GLU A 59 1.07 0.24 -0.27
C GLU A 59 2.39 0.12 -1.05
N TRP A 60 2.65 -1.02 -1.67
CA TRP A 60 3.91 -1.31 -2.35
C TRP A 60 3.73 -1.44 -3.86
N CYS A 61 4.64 -0.84 -4.62
CA CYS A 61 4.73 -0.90 -6.07
C CYS A 61 5.70 -1.99 -6.51
N LEU A 62 5.31 -2.86 -7.43
CA LEU A 62 6.14 -3.94 -7.97
C LEU A 62 5.78 -4.19 -9.45
N PRO A 63 6.60 -4.92 -10.23
CA PRO A 63 6.32 -5.10 -11.66
C PRO A 63 5.09 -5.98 -11.86
N LEU A 64 4.27 -5.64 -12.85
CA LEU A 64 2.99 -6.32 -13.08
C LEU A 64 3.15 -7.84 -13.28
N THR A 65 4.26 -8.28 -13.87
CA THR A 65 4.58 -9.69 -14.08
C THR A 65 4.64 -10.52 -12.79
N ASP A 66 4.94 -9.88 -11.65
CA ASP A 66 5.04 -10.53 -10.35
C ASP A 66 3.74 -10.46 -9.52
N LEU A 67 2.70 -9.79 -10.02
CA LEU A 67 1.46 -9.49 -9.26
C LEU A 67 0.86 -10.73 -8.60
N ASN A 68 0.65 -11.81 -9.36
CA ASN A 68 -0.01 -13.00 -8.83
C ASN A 68 0.79 -13.64 -7.68
N ARG A 69 2.12 -13.70 -7.82
CA ARG A 69 3.01 -14.27 -6.80
C ARG A 69 3.09 -13.37 -5.58
N ALA A 70 3.21 -12.07 -5.78
CA ALA A 70 3.25 -11.09 -4.71
C ALA A 70 1.93 -11.06 -3.92
N LEU A 71 0.78 -11.05 -4.61
CA LEU A 71 -0.54 -11.05 -3.97
C LEU A 71 -0.78 -12.34 -3.16
N ALA A 72 -0.44 -13.50 -3.73
CA ALA A 72 -0.52 -14.77 -3.00
C ALA A 72 0.33 -14.73 -1.72
N ARG A 73 1.53 -14.14 -1.79
CA ARG A 73 2.42 -13.97 -0.63
C ARG A 73 1.82 -13.05 0.44
N VAL A 74 1.23 -11.92 0.05
CA VAL A 74 0.55 -11.02 0.99
C VAL A 74 -0.64 -11.70 1.66
N ILE A 75 -1.45 -12.45 0.90
CA ILE A 75 -2.59 -13.20 1.44
C ILE A 75 -2.12 -14.25 2.44
N GLN A 76 -1.03 -14.98 2.13
CA GLN A 76 -0.45 -15.96 3.04
C GLN A 76 0.02 -15.30 4.34
N LEU A 77 0.77 -14.20 4.25
CA LEU A 77 1.21 -13.45 5.43
C LEU A 77 0.03 -12.96 6.26
N ALA A 78 -1.03 -12.46 5.62
CA ALA A 78 -2.27 -12.05 6.27
C ALA A 78 -2.95 -13.19 7.03
N GLN A 79 -3.01 -14.38 6.43
CA GLN A 79 -3.56 -15.59 7.07
C GLN A 79 -2.71 -16.05 8.27
N ASP A 80 -1.38 -16.03 8.12
CA ASP A 80 -0.45 -16.37 9.20
C ASP A 80 -0.60 -15.39 10.37
N TYR A 81 -0.72 -14.10 10.07
CA TYR A 81 -0.91 -13.05 11.06
C TYR A 81 -2.22 -13.21 11.83
N ALA A 82 -3.33 -13.42 11.09
CA ALA A 82 -4.63 -13.67 11.68
C ALA A 82 -4.62 -14.91 12.59
N SER A 83 -3.93 -15.97 12.18
CA SER A 83 -3.79 -17.20 12.96
C SER A 83 -2.98 -17.01 14.23
N ARG A 84 -1.86 -16.28 14.18
CA ARG A 84 -0.96 -16.03 15.32
C ARG A 84 -1.59 -15.12 16.37
N HIS A 85 -2.25 -14.05 15.93
CA HIS A 85 -2.75 -13.02 16.84
C HIS A 85 -4.26 -13.14 17.13
N ARG A 86 -4.96 -14.10 16.49
CA ARG A 86 -6.41 -14.26 16.54
C ARG A 86 -7.16 -12.96 16.18
N GLN A 87 -6.60 -12.17 15.27
CA GLN A 87 -7.15 -10.88 14.86
C GLN A 87 -7.41 -10.82 13.36
N TYR A 88 -8.62 -10.42 13.01
CA TYR A 88 -9.08 -10.25 11.63
C TYR A 88 -9.35 -8.76 11.39
N SER A 89 -8.30 -7.96 11.46
CA SER A 89 -8.37 -6.49 11.37
C SER A 89 -8.05 -5.98 9.96
N LEU A 90 -7.92 -6.90 8.99
CA LEU A 90 -7.56 -6.61 7.62
C LEU A 90 -8.79 -6.16 6.84
N LEU A 91 -8.75 -4.92 6.38
CA LEU A 91 -9.66 -4.41 5.38
C LEU A 91 -9.30 -5.01 4.00
N PRO A 92 -10.18 -4.90 2.99
CA PRO A 92 -9.90 -5.45 1.66
C PRO A 92 -8.53 -5.02 1.13
N ILE A 93 -7.73 -5.98 0.68
CA ILE A 93 -6.46 -5.71 -0.01
C ILE A 93 -6.81 -5.08 -1.37
N TYR A 94 -6.30 -3.89 -1.64
CA TYR A 94 -6.52 -3.22 -2.91
C TYR A 94 -5.35 -3.45 -3.86
N VAL A 95 -5.66 -3.65 -5.13
CA VAL A 95 -4.68 -3.78 -6.19
C VAL A 95 -4.96 -2.71 -7.26
N ARG A 96 -3.92 -1.98 -7.65
CA ARG A 96 -4.00 -0.97 -8.72
C ARG A 96 -2.97 -1.25 -9.79
N LEU A 97 -3.38 -1.16 -11.05
CA LEU A 97 -2.50 -1.35 -12.21
C LEU A 97 -2.10 0.02 -12.74
N VAL A 98 -0.81 0.21 -13.04
CA VAL A 98 -0.29 1.50 -13.52
C VAL A 98 0.73 1.31 -14.62
N LYS A 99 0.76 2.25 -15.57
CA LYS A 99 1.89 2.41 -16.48
C LYS A 99 3.06 3.01 -15.71
N THR A 100 4.28 2.60 -16.04
CA THR A 100 5.48 3.17 -15.43
C THR A 100 5.77 4.59 -15.87
N ASP A 101 6.48 5.34 -15.03
CA ASP A 101 7.04 6.66 -15.33
C ASP A 101 8.57 6.62 -15.46
N ASP A 102 9.15 7.72 -15.93
CA ASP A 102 10.60 7.93 -16.06
C ASP A 102 11.19 8.80 -14.92
N LEU A 103 10.45 8.99 -13.83
CA LEU A 103 10.94 9.73 -12.67
C LEU A 103 11.91 8.86 -11.87
N PHE A 104 13.03 9.43 -11.46
CA PHE A 104 14.15 8.65 -10.90
C PHE A 104 13.86 7.97 -9.57
N VAL A 105 13.04 8.60 -8.73
CA VAL A 105 12.71 8.11 -7.38
C VAL A 105 11.21 7.81 -7.21
N SER A 106 10.44 7.77 -8.31
CA SER A 106 9.03 7.36 -8.23
C SER A 106 8.91 5.88 -7.87
N PRO A 107 7.97 5.48 -6.99
CA PRO A 107 7.68 4.07 -6.76
C PRO A 107 7.33 3.33 -8.05
N ALA A 108 6.63 3.99 -8.98
CA ALA A 108 6.25 3.48 -10.29
C ALA A 108 7.32 3.65 -11.38
N SER A 109 8.53 4.09 -11.02
CA SER A 109 9.63 4.27 -11.98
C SER A 109 9.92 3.01 -12.78
N MET A 110 10.12 3.16 -14.09
CA MET A 110 10.53 2.08 -14.97
C MET A 110 11.94 1.55 -14.63
N PHE A 111 12.79 2.32 -13.95
CA PHE A 111 14.21 1.98 -13.72
C PHE A 111 14.39 1.08 -12.50
N ARG A 112 14.52 -0.23 -12.70
CA ARG A 112 14.63 -1.20 -11.61
C ARG A 112 16.02 -1.21 -10.96
N PRO A 113 16.14 -1.63 -9.68
CA PRO A 113 17.42 -1.64 -8.97
C PRO A 113 18.49 -2.53 -9.62
N ASP A 114 18.05 -3.57 -10.31
CA ASP A 114 18.90 -4.53 -11.05
C ASP A 114 19.30 -4.04 -12.45
N GLY A 115 18.93 -2.81 -12.83
CA GLY A 115 19.21 -2.23 -14.14
C GLY A 115 18.19 -2.61 -15.22
N SER A 116 17.26 -3.52 -14.93
CA SER A 116 16.18 -3.86 -15.86
C SER A 116 15.11 -2.76 -15.93
N SER A 117 14.24 -2.85 -16.93
CA SER A 117 13.09 -1.97 -17.08
C SER A 117 11.79 -2.75 -17.14
N THR A 118 10.69 -2.10 -16.76
CA THR A 118 9.33 -2.63 -16.87
C THR A 118 8.42 -1.54 -17.40
N GLU A 119 7.44 -1.90 -18.22
CA GLU A 119 6.47 -0.97 -18.81
C GLU A 119 5.24 -0.78 -17.91
N HIS A 120 4.93 -1.79 -17.10
CA HIS A 120 3.77 -1.82 -16.24
C HIS A 120 4.15 -2.25 -14.83
N ASN A 121 3.60 -1.54 -13.86
CA ASN A 121 3.69 -1.87 -12.44
C ASN A 121 2.29 -2.09 -11.86
N CYS A 122 2.25 -2.68 -10.68
CA CYS A 122 1.06 -2.76 -9.86
C CYS A 122 1.37 -2.27 -8.45
N TYR A 123 0.36 -1.74 -7.79
CA TYR A 123 0.38 -1.46 -6.36
C TYR A 123 -0.46 -2.49 -5.61
N ILE A 124 0.04 -2.95 -4.47
CA ILE A 124 -0.72 -3.74 -3.50
C ILE A 124 -0.82 -2.91 -2.22
N GLU A 125 -2.03 -2.53 -1.85
CA GLU A 125 -2.34 -1.79 -0.64
C GLU A 125 -2.97 -2.71 0.40
N VAL A 126 -2.44 -2.68 1.63
CA VAL A 126 -2.96 -3.45 2.76
C VAL A 126 -3.47 -2.49 3.85
N PRO A 127 -4.79 -2.28 3.93
CA PRO A 127 -5.41 -1.38 4.89
C PRO A 127 -5.79 -2.08 6.20
N PHE A 128 -5.74 -1.30 7.28
CA PHE A 128 -6.07 -1.67 8.65
C PHE A 128 -7.06 -0.68 9.25
N LEU A 129 -7.97 -1.21 10.06
CA LEU A 129 -8.74 -0.38 10.97
C LEU A 129 -7.80 0.28 12.00
N PRO A 130 -8.01 1.57 12.35
CA PRO A 130 -7.37 2.19 13.50
C PRO A 130 -7.52 1.35 14.76
N GLY A 131 -6.43 1.21 15.53
CA GLY A 131 -6.42 0.43 16.77
C GLY A 131 -6.18 -1.08 16.61
N ALA A 132 -6.00 -1.58 15.38
CA ALA A 132 -5.55 -2.95 15.13
C ALA A 132 -4.17 -3.19 15.78
N TYR A 133 -4.05 -4.28 16.55
CA TYR A 133 -2.79 -4.66 17.20
C TYR A 133 -1.72 -4.98 16.15
N GLY A 134 -0.45 -4.79 16.49
CA GLY A 134 0.71 -5.25 15.70
C GLY A 134 0.77 -4.78 14.22
N THR A 135 0.05 -3.73 13.86
CA THR A 135 -0.05 -3.24 12.47
C THR A 135 1.31 -2.89 11.89
N ASP A 136 2.14 -2.15 12.63
CA ASP A 136 3.45 -1.71 12.16
C ASP A 136 4.43 -2.89 11.95
N GLU A 137 4.39 -3.89 12.84
CA GLU A 137 5.17 -5.12 12.71
C GLU A 137 4.75 -5.89 11.46
N PHE A 138 3.45 -6.07 11.26
CA PHE A 138 2.94 -6.76 10.08
C PHE A 138 3.32 -6.04 8.78
N GLN A 139 3.14 -4.71 8.73
CA GLN A 139 3.54 -3.92 7.56
C GLN A 139 5.04 -4.00 7.29
N ALA A 140 5.87 -4.06 8.34
CA ALA A 140 7.31 -4.26 8.19
C ALA A 140 7.65 -5.64 7.62
N VAL A 141 6.94 -6.70 8.04
CA VAL A 141 7.10 -8.06 7.52
C VAL A 141 6.69 -8.14 6.05
N VAL A 142 5.52 -7.60 5.70
CA VAL A 142 5.04 -7.54 4.31
C VAL A 142 6.02 -6.77 3.44
N GLY A 143 6.40 -5.56 3.85
CA GLY A 143 7.31 -4.72 3.08
C GLY A 143 8.69 -5.36 2.89
N SER A 144 9.23 -5.98 3.92
CA SER A 144 10.51 -6.70 3.83
C SER A 144 10.43 -7.91 2.91
N THR A 145 9.33 -8.65 2.96
CA THR A 145 9.10 -9.82 2.10
C THR A 145 8.96 -9.40 0.63
N LEU A 146 8.11 -8.41 0.36
CA LEU A 146 7.89 -7.92 -1.00
C LEU A 146 9.15 -7.28 -1.60
N TYR A 147 9.92 -6.57 -0.78
CA TYR A 147 11.20 -6.03 -1.22
C TYR A 147 12.21 -7.14 -1.55
N LYS A 148 12.36 -8.15 -0.70
CA LYS A 148 13.30 -9.26 -0.91
C LYS A 148 12.96 -10.09 -2.13
N GLU A 149 11.70 -10.44 -2.31
CA GLU A 149 11.26 -11.38 -3.35
C GLU A 149 10.98 -10.69 -4.70
N PHE A 150 10.47 -9.44 -4.69
CA PHE A 150 9.97 -8.78 -5.91
C PHE A 150 10.58 -7.40 -6.18
N ARG A 151 11.51 -6.95 -5.31
CA ARG A 151 12.08 -5.59 -5.31
C ARG A 151 10.99 -4.51 -5.27
N ALA A 152 9.94 -4.77 -4.49
CA ALA A 152 8.84 -3.84 -4.35
C ALA A 152 9.28 -2.53 -3.68
N ARG A 153 8.73 -1.42 -4.15
CA ARG A 153 9.02 -0.06 -3.66
C ARG A 153 7.87 0.48 -2.82
N PRO A 154 8.12 1.15 -1.70
CA PRO A 154 7.07 1.76 -0.90
C PRO A 154 6.46 2.98 -1.60
N HIS A 155 5.15 3.14 -1.52
CA HIS A 155 4.46 4.35 -1.96
C HIS A 155 4.76 5.53 -1.00
N TRP A 156 5.37 6.61 -1.50
CA TRP A 156 5.81 7.75 -0.67
C TRP A 156 4.71 8.38 0.19
N GLY A 157 3.48 8.45 -0.30
CA GLY A 157 2.34 9.02 0.43
C GLY A 157 1.70 8.12 1.50
N LYS A 158 2.32 6.98 1.86
CA LYS A 158 1.78 6.00 2.83
C LYS A 158 2.77 5.73 3.97
N ASN A 159 2.33 4.99 4.98
CA ASN A 159 3.11 4.78 6.20
C ASN A 159 4.28 3.83 5.96
N TYR A 160 5.50 4.33 6.13
CA TYR A 160 6.72 3.54 5.97
C TYR A 160 7.85 3.94 6.89
N GLN A 161 8.53 2.94 7.45
CA GLN A 161 9.81 3.13 8.13
C GLN A 161 10.95 3.09 7.12
N LEU A 162 11.11 4.19 6.36
CA LEU A 162 12.20 4.35 5.40
C LEU A 162 13.44 4.91 6.10
N ASN A 163 14.59 4.43 5.64
CA ASN A 163 15.89 4.96 6.04
C ASN A 163 16.78 5.06 4.79
N GLY A 164 17.88 5.80 4.89
CA GLY A 164 18.77 6.06 3.75
C GLY A 164 19.26 4.77 3.07
N MET A 165 19.58 3.73 3.85
CA MET A 165 20.02 2.43 3.33
C MET A 165 18.94 1.72 2.50
N LYS A 166 17.67 1.76 2.95
CA LYS A 166 16.55 1.21 2.17
C LYS A 166 16.40 1.95 0.84
N ILE A 167 16.51 3.27 0.83
CA ILE A 167 16.42 4.06 -0.41
C ILE A 167 17.55 3.70 -1.38
N LEU A 168 18.79 3.63 -0.90
CA LEU A 168 19.96 3.28 -1.72
C LEU A 168 19.84 1.92 -2.41
N THR A 169 19.11 0.99 -1.79
CA THR A 169 18.96 -0.38 -2.32
C THR A 169 17.65 -0.58 -3.10
N THR A 170 16.66 0.31 -2.91
CA THR A 170 15.34 0.24 -3.57
C THR A 170 15.30 0.89 -4.94
N TYR A 171 16.27 1.76 -5.25
CA TYR A 171 16.31 2.52 -6.51
C TYR A 171 17.61 2.26 -7.27
N HIS A 172 17.54 2.39 -8.59
CA HIS A 172 18.72 2.25 -9.44
C HIS A 172 19.77 3.32 -9.11
N ILE A 173 21.00 2.90 -8.79
CA ILE A 173 22.03 3.77 -8.23
C ILE A 173 22.34 4.99 -9.11
N GLU A 174 22.43 4.80 -10.42
CA GLU A 174 22.72 5.90 -11.34
C GLU A 174 21.58 6.93 -11.40
N LYS A 175 20.33 6.46 -11.32
CA LYS A 175 19.15 7.35 -11.35
C LYS A 175 19.03 8.09 -10.03
N LEU A 176 19.31 7.41 -8.92
CA LEU A 176 19.36 8.03 -7.61
C LEU A 176 20.46 9.09 -7.52
N ASN A 177 21.63 8.85 -8.11
CA ASN A 177 22.70 9.84 -8.18
C ASN A 177 22.30 11.04 -9.03
N LYS A 178 21.69 10.81 -10.21
CA LYS A 178 21.13 11.89 -11.04
C LYS A 178 20.10 12.72 -10.28
N TRP A 179 19.20 12.07 -9.55
CA TRP A 179 18.23 12.73 -8.69
C TRP A 179 18.90 13.62 -7.63
N LYS A 180 19.89 13.09 -6.89
CA LYS A 180 20.64 13.88 -5.90
C LYS A 180 21.32 15.10 -6.51
N THR A 181 21.90 14.97 -7.70
CA THR A 181 22.54 16.10 -8.39
C THR A 181 21.54 17.13 -8.90
N SER A 182 20.30 16.72 -9.19
CA SER A 182 19.23 17.60 -9.67
C SER A 182 18.49 18.37 -8.58
N VAL A 183 18.75 18.08 -7.30
CA VAL A 183 18.15 18.78 -6.15
C VAL A 183 19.23 19.66 -5.50
N PRO A 184 19.23 20.98 -5.72
CA PRO A 184 20.29 21.89 -5.27
C PRO A 184 20.55 21.85 -3.76
N ASP A 185 19.50 21.68 -2.94
CA ASP A 185 19.60 21.72 -1.48
C ASP A 185 20.28 20.50 -0.86
N LEU A 186 20.26 19.34 -1.54
CA LEU A 186 20.95 18.13 -1.10
C LEU A 186 22.47 18.21 -1.32
N GLN A 187 22.96 19.17 -2.13
CA GLN A 187 24.39 19.38 -2.34
C GLN A 187 25.07 20.13 -1.19
N GLN A 188 24.30 20.84 -0.34
CA GLN A 188 24.85 21.70 0.73
C GLN A 188 24.80 21.08 2.13
N GLY A 189 24.43 19.80 2.27
CA GLY A 189 24.42 19.11 3.56
C GLY A 189 23.39 19.64 4.57
N ARG A 190 22.44 20.48 4.14
CA ARG A 190 21.32 20.96 4.94
C ARG A 190 20.15 19.98 4.82
N ALA A 191 20.21 18.87 5.54
CA ALA A 191 19.04 18.05 5.77
C ALA A 191 18.16 18.71 6.85
N VAL A 192 16.86 18.77 6.59
CA VAL A 192 15.80 19.08 7.58
C VAL A 192 15.72 17.96 8.61
#